data_AF-A0A1H9RTX7-F1
#
_entry.id   AF-A0A1H9RTX7-F1
#
_cell.length_a   1.000
_cell.length_b   1.000
_cell.length_c   1.000
_cell.angle_alpha   90.00
_cell.angle_beta   90.00
_cell.angle_gamma   90.00
#
_symmetry.space_group_name_H-M   'P 1'
#
loop_
_entity.id
_entity.type
_entity.pdbx_description
1 polymer ?
#
loop_
_entity_poly.entity_id
_entity_poly.type
_entity_poly.pdbx_seq_one_letter_code
_entity_poly.pdbx_strand_id
1 'polypeptide(L)'
;MLAGATPVLVHNVDVNLVSAAACPIHGVKTPQELGGDAQALHDANISKLQHPPTNGNKLADQGTTVATGELGGELVYSTNNNRASVALKALAKSMGYRRISGVDYITRGPGGQALQTDAEQILFNAVEDGSLEWEGTVVASRPACGPERQNCAARADDFPGVQLFEQSRVAPWDR
;
A
#
# COMPACT_ATOMS: atom_id res chain seq x y z
N MET A 1 5.10 -54.25 37.15
CA MET A 1 4.64 -54.02 35.77
C MET A 1 4.36 -52.53 35.63
N LEU A 2 5.10 -51.83 34.77
CA LEU A 2 4.99 -50.39 34.56
C LEU A 2 3.76 -50.06 33.70
N ALA A 3 2.87 -49.21 34.20
CA ALA A 3 1.75 -48.67 33.43
C ALA A 3 2.23 -47.42 32.67
N GLY A 4 2.16 -47.48 31.34
CA GLY A 4 2.49 -46.37 30.45
C GLY A 4 1.39 -45.31 30.43
N ALA A 5 1.80 -44.04 30.46
CA ALA A 5 0.93 -42.90 30.20
C ALA A 5 0.96 -42.57 28.70
N THR A 6 -0.20 -42.52 28.06
CA THR A 6 -0.41 -41.95 26.73
C THR A 6 -0.84 -40.47 26.87
N PRO A 7 -0.32 -39.54 26.05
CA PRO A 7 -0.85 -38.19 26.01
C PRO A 7 -2.16 -38.13 25.21
N VAL A 8 -3.15 -37.44 25.78
CA VAL A 8 -4.42 -37.09 25.12
C VAL A 8 -4.19 -35.90 24.19
N LEU A 9 -4.46 -36.10 22.90
CA LEU A 9 -4.49 -35.06 21.88
C LEU A 9 -5.78 -34.25 22.03
N VAL A 10 -5.68 -33.00 22.48
CA VAL A 10 -6.82 -32.07 22.50
C VAL A 10 -7.01 -31.53 21.08
N HIS A 11 -8.01 -32.05 20.37
CA HIS A 11 -8.55 -31.38 19.20
C HIS A 11 -9.39 -30.19 19.70
N ASN A 12 -8.91 -28.97 19.45
CA ASN A 12 -9.75 -27.80 19.64
C ASN A 12 -10.90 -27.86 18.64
N VAL A 13 -12.10 -27.95 19.22
CA VAL A 13 -13.40 -28.05 18.59
C VAL A 13 -13.71 -26.76 17.84
N ASP A 14 -14.20 -26.92 16.61
CA ASP A 14 -14.87 -25.90 15.82
C ASP A 14 -15.89 -25.11 16.65
N VAL A 15 -15.65 -23.81 16.82
CA VAL A 15 -16.70 -22.87 17.21
C VAL A 15 -17.12 -22.12 15.95
N ASN A 16 -18.21 -22.59 15.37
CA ASN A 16 -18.92 -21.89 14.30
C ASN A 16 -20.11 -21.14 14.91
N LEU A 17 -20.07 -19.80 14.89
CA LEU A 17 -21.12 -18.81 15.22
C LEU A 17 -20.46 -17.44 14.89
N VAL A 18 -20.93 -16.51 14.06
CA VAL A 18 -22.27 -16.15 13.56
C VAL A 18 -22.11 -15.40 12.21
N SER A 19 -23.12 -15.49 11.35
CA SER A 19 -23.26 -14.77 10.07
C SER A 19 -23.10 -13.25 10.19
N ALA A 20 -22.05 -12.73 9.57
CA ALA A 20 -22.03 -11.45 8.89
C ALA A 20 -21.47 -11.74 7.49
N ALA A 21 -22.01 -11.10 6.45
CA ALA A 21 -21.51 -11.28 5.09
C ALA A 21 -19.98 -11.17 5.08
N ALA A 22 -19.29 -12.29 4.86
CA ALA A 22 -17.85 -12.31 4.79
C ALA A 22 -17.44 -11.50 3.55
N CYS A 23 -17.19 -10.21 3.74
CA CYS A 23 -16.23 -9.53 2.89
C CYS A 23 -15.00 -10.43 2.85
N PRO A 24 -14.42 -10.71 1.67
CA PRO A 24 -13.16 -11.44 1.62
C PRO A 24 -12.18 -10.66 2.49
N ILE A 25 -11.84 -11.19 3.67
CA ILE A 25 -10.67 -10.76 4.39
C ILE A 25 -9.55 -11.22 3.49
N HIS A 26 -9.08 -10.30 2.64
CA HIS A 26 -7.84 -10.51 1.90
C HIS A 26 -6.80 -10.80 2.99
N GLY A 27 -6.23 -12.01 2.96
CA GLY A 27 -5.40 -12.50 4.05
C GLY A 27 -4.34 -11.47 4.42
N VAL A 28 -4.15 -11.27 5.73
CA VAL A 28 -3.27 -10.24 6.30
C VAL A 28 -1.91 -10.32 5.63
N LYS A 29 -1.60 -9.33 4.79
CA LYS A 29 -0.33 -9.22 4.08
C LYS A 29 0.73 -8.69 5.03
N THR A 30 1.87 -9.36 5.01
CA THR A 30 3.06 -8.88 5.69
C THR A 30 3.56 -7.57 5.05
N PRO A 31 4.31 -6.72 5.79
CA PRO A 31 4.95 -5.54 5.20
C PRO A 31 5.80 -5.87 3.97
N GLN A 32 6.45 -7.03 3.96
CA GLN A 32 7.24 -7.51 2.82
C GLN A 32 6.38 -7.79 1.58
N GLU A 33 5.21 -8.41 1.75
CA GLU A 33 4.27 -8.66 0.65
C GLU A 33 3.66 -7.36 0.12
N LEU A 34 3.27 -6.45 1.01
CA LEU A 34 2.80 -5.11 0.63
C LEU A 34 3.88 -4.35 -0.13
N GLY A 35 5.14 -4.43 0.31
CA GLY A 35 6.28 -3.83 -0.36
C GLY A 35 6.54 -4.41 -1.75
N GLY A 36 6.45 -5.73 -1.91
CA GLY A 36 6.54 -6.42 -3.20
C GLY A 36 5.43 -5.98 -4.17
N ASP A 37 4.19 -5.89 -3.68
CA ASP A 37 3.06 -5.40 -4.46
C ASP A 37 3.24 -3.93 -4.88
N ALA A 38 3.72 -3.07 -3.97
CA ALA A 38 3.98 -1.67 -4.28
C ALA A 38 5.02 -1.52 -5.41
N GLN A 39 6.08 -2.35 -5.39
CA GLN A 39 7.06 -2.40 -6.47
C GLN A 39 6.45 -2.90 -7.78
N ALA A 40 5.67 -3.98 -7.75
CA ALA A 40 5.01 -4.53 -8.93
C ALA A 40 4.02 -3.55 -9.56
N LEU A 41 3.24 -2.84 -8.74
CA LEU A 41 2.34 -1.77 -9.19
C LEU A 41 3.09 -0.59 -9.78
N HIS A 42 4.19 -0.16 -9.15
CA HIS A 42 5.05 0.88 -9.70
C HIS A 42 5.56 0.45 -11.07
N ASP A 43 6.16 -0.74 -11.17
CA ASP A 43 6.70 -1.32 -12.40
C ASP A 43 5.61 -1.40 -13.47
N ALA A 44 4.39 -1.80 -13.13
CA ALA A 44 3.24 -1.82 -14.03
C ALA A 44 2.79 -0.41 -14.48
N ASN A 45 2.90 0.60 -13.61
CA ASN A 45 2.61 1.99 -13.97
C ASN A 45 3.54 2.47 -15.08
N ILE A 46 4.78 2.03 -14.99
CA ILE A 46 5.88 2.40 -15.86
C ILE A 46 6.21 1.29 -16.88
N SER A 47 5.35 0.28 -17.06
CA SER A 47 5.69 -0.90 -17.88
C SER A 47 5.68 -0.64 -19.39
N LYS A 48 5.11 0.49 -19.83
CA LYS A 48 5.21 0.94 -21.24
C LYS A 48 6.60 1.50 -21.59
N LEU A 49 7.51 1.54 -20.63
CA LEU A 49 8.85 2.08 -20.81
C LEU A 49 9.74 1.07 -21.55
N GLN A 50 10.45 1.54 -22.56
CA GLN A 50 11.24 0.74 -23.50
C GLN A 50 12.45 0.06 -22.83
N HIS A 51 12.95 -1.01 -23.44
CA HIS A 51 14.26 -1.60 -23.15
C HIS A 51 15.17 -1.47 -24.39
N PRO A 52 16.39 -0.88 -24.26
CA PRO A 52 16.98 -0.30 -23.04
C PRO A 52 16.24 0.96 -22.56
N PRO A 53 16.33 1.31 -21.26
CA PRO A 53 15.65 2.48 -20.73
C PRO A 53 16.24 3.77 -21.30
N THR A 54 15.39 4.60 -21.90
CA THR A 54 15.67 5.99 -22.23
C THR A 54 15.73 6.86 -20.96
N ASN A 55 16.29 8.06 -21.07
CA ASN A 55 16.26 9.05 -19.97
C ASN A 55 14.82 9.37 -19.53
N GLY A 56 13.85 9.36 -20.46
CA GLY A 56 12.44 9.53 -20.14
C GLY A 56 11.89 8.41 -19.25
N ASN A 57 12.43 7.19 -19.38
CA ASN A 57 12.05 6.06 -18.54
C ASN A 57 12.52 6.23 -17.10
N LYS A 58 13.75 6.72 -16.93
CA LYS A 58 14.32 7.04 -15.61
C LYS A 58 13.56 8.18 -14.92
N LEU A 59 13.20 9.22 -15.67
CA LEU A 59 12.42 10.35 -15.14
C LEU A 59 11.00 9.92 -14.72
N ALA A 60 10.36 9.02 -15.48
CA ALA A 60 9.04 8.51 -15.13
C ALA A 60 9.05 7.63 -13.87
N ASP A 61 10.08 6.80 -13.70
CA ASP A 61 10.32 6.01 -12.49
C ASP A 61 10.58 6.91 -11.27
N GLN A 62 11.47 7.89 -11.40
CA GLN A 62 11.78 8.85 -10.34
C GLN A 62 10.59 9.74 -9.97
N GLY A 63 9.69 10.01 -10.91
CA GLY A 63 8.48 10.81 -10.71
C GLY A 63 7.26 10.02 -10.21
N THR A 64 7.35 8.70 -10.12
CA THR A 64 6.25 7.83 -9.69
C THR A 64 6.50 7.32 -8.28
N THR A 65 5.47 7.34 -7.45
CA THR A 65 5.41 6.59 -6.20
C THR A 65 4.04 5.93 -6.11
N VAL A 66 4.04 4.64 -5.77
CA VAL A 66 2.86 3.89 -5.37
C VAL A 66 2.99 3.56 -3.88
N ALA A 67 1.90 3.72 -3.13
CA ALA A 67 1.79 3.21 -1.77
C ALA A 67 0.68 2.15 -1.74
N THR A 68 0.96 1.01 -1.12
CA THR A 68 -0.01 -0.02 -0.79
C THR A 68 -0.29 0.02 0.69
N GLY A 69 -1.49 -0.38 1.09
CA GLY A 69 -1.82 -0.56 2.48
C GLY A 69 -2.82 -1.68 2.68
N GLU A 70 -2.74 -2.27 3.87
CA GLU A 70 -3.82 -3.05 4.45
C GLU A 70 -4.35 -2.25 5.62
N LEU A 71 -5.54 -1.67 5.46
CA LEU A 71 -6.16 -0.80 6.46
C LEU A 71 -7.58 -1.31 6.73
N GLY A 72 -7.88 -1.63 8.00
CA GLY A 72 -9.20 -2.16 8.37
C GLY A 72 -9.55 -3.50 7.71
N GLY A 73 -8.55 -4.31 7.32
CA GLY A 73 -8.74 -5.55 6.58
C GLY A 73 -8.98 -5.38 5.08
N GLU A 74 -8.82 -4.16 4.55
CA GLU A 74 -8.92 -3.88 3.12
C GLU A 74 -7.56 -3.58 2.48
N LEU A 75 -7.31 -4.21 1.33
CA LEU A 75 -6.16 -3.89 0.49
C LEU A 75 -6.45 -2.63 -0.34
N VAL A 76 -5.69 -1.57 -0.08
CA VAL A 76 -5.81 -0.28 -0.74
C VAL A 76 -4.49 0.16 -1.37
N TYR A 77 -4.56 0.97 -2.42
CA TYR A 77 -3.37 1.59 -2.98
C TYR A 77 -3.65 3.00 -3.48
N SER A 78 -2.60 3.81 -3.51
CA SER A 78 -2.62 5.16 -4.07
C SER A 78 -1.39 5.40 -4.95
N THR A 79 -1.45 6.47 -5.74
CA THR A 79 -0.35 6.90 -6.60
C THR A 79 -0.17 8.41 -6.46
N ASN A 80 1.07 8.89 -6.37
CA ASN A 80 1.40 10.31 -6.21
C ASN A 80 0.96 11.21 -7.39
N ASN A 81 0.61 10.59 -8.52
CA ASN A 81 -0.03 11.25 -9.64
C ASN A 81 -1.38 10.60 -9.92
N ASN A 82 -2.34 11.39 -10.44
CA ASN A 82 -3.66 10.85 -10.76
C ASN A 82 -3.65 9.93 -12.01
N ARG A 83 -2.51 9.80 -12.70
CA ARG A 83 -2.40 9.10 -13.99
C ARG A 83 -1.99 7.63 -13.81
N ALA A 84 -2.75 6.88 -13.00
CA ALA A 84 -2.60 5.42 -12.92
C ALA A 84 -2.84 4.79 -14.31
N SER A 85 -1.85 4.06 -14.81
CA SER A 85 -1.90 3.38 -16.10
C SER A 85 -2.97 2.29 -16.13
N VAL A 86 -3.46 1.91 -17.32
CA VAL A 86 -4.39 0.77 -17.47
C VAL A 86 -3.76 -0.52 -16.94
N ALA A 87 -2.45 -0.70 -17.17
CA ALA A 87 -1.71 -1.87 -16.70
C ALA A 87 -1.64 -1.91 -15.17
N LEU A 88 -1.33 -0.78 -14.52
CA LEU A 88 -1.37 -0.69 -13.06
C LEU A 88 -2.76 -1.04 -12.54
N LYS A 89 -3.82 -0.44 -13.10
CA LYS A 89 -5.20 -0.66 -12.63
C LYS A 89 -5.62 -2.12 -12.78
N ALA A 90 -5.24 -2.76 -13.88
CA ALA A 90 -5.52 -4.17 -14.13
C ALA A 90 -4.78 -5.06 -13.12
N LEU A 91 -3.49 -4.80 -12.88
CA LEU A 91 -2.68 -5.55 -11.91
C LEU A 91 -3.19 -5.37 -10.47
N ALA A 92 -3.49 -4.13 -10.06
CA ALA A 92 -4.07 -3.83 -8.75
C ALA A 92 -5.38 -4.60 -8.54
N LYS A 93 -6.26 -4.58 -9.54
CA LYS A 93 -7.52 -5.31 -9.49
C LYS A 93 -7.31 -6.83 -9.37
N SER A 94 -6.35 -7.41 -10.10
CA SER A 94 -6.06 -8.84 -9.99
C SER A 94 -5.48 -9.25 -8.64
N MET A 95 -4.83 -8.32 -7.93
CA MET A 95 -4.29 -8.53 -6.58
C MET A 95 -5.31 -8.20 -5.47
N GLY A 96 -6.51 -7.73 -5.82
CA GLY A 96 -7.58 -7.43 -4.87
C GLY A 96 -7.56 -6.00 -4.30
N TYR A 97 -6.73 -5.11 -4.84
CA TYR A 97 -6.60 -3.76 -4.31
C TYR A 97 -7.68 -2.79 -4.80
N ARG A 98 -8.23 -1.99 -3.88
CA ARG A 98 -9.03 -0.79 -4.19
C ARG A 98 -8.14 0.44 -4.33
N ARG A 99 -8.43 1.29 -5.32
CA ARG A 99 -7.70 2.55 -5.51
C ARG A 99 -8.27 3.65 -4.63
N ILE A 100 -7.38 4.34 -3.92
CA ILE A 100 -7.63 5.62 -3.28
C ILE A 100 -7.10 6.71 -4.20
N SER A 101 -8.02 7.48 -4.78
CA SER A 101 -7.67 8.43 -5.84
C SER A 101 -7.26 9.76 -5.23
N GLY A 102 -6.05 10.21 -5.54
CA GLY A 102 -5.55 11.49 -5.02
C GLY A 102 -6.42 12.70 -5.38
N VAL A 103 -7.30 12.62 -6.40
CA VAL A 103 -8.24 13.73 -6.74
C VAL A 103 -9.21 14.06 -5.63
N ASP A 104 -9.58 13.07 -4.84
CA ASP A 104 -10.52 13.22 -3.73
C ASP A 104 -9.81 13.83 -2.51
N TYR A 105 -8.46 13.83 -2.51
CA TYR A 105 -7.61 14.18 -1.37
C TYR A 105 -6.50 15.20 -1.74
N ILE A 106 -6.66 15.97 -2.82
CA ILE A 106 -5.69 17.00 -3.21
C ILE A 106 -5.73 18.11 -2.17
N THR A 107 -4.69 18.22 -1.35
CA THR A 107 -4.45 19.45 -0.58
C THR A 107 -4.10 20.56 -1.57
N ARG A 108 -4.93 21.61 -1.64
CA ARG A 108 -4.60 22.81 -2.43
C ARG A 108 -3.68 23.70 -1.59
N GLY A 109 -2.50 24.00 -2.12
CA GLY A 109 -1.58 24.95 -1.50
C GLY A 109 -2.07 26.39 -1.60
N PRO A 110 -1.38 27.35 -0.95
CA PRO A 110 -1.65 28.78 -1.11
C PRO A 110 -1.71 29.16 -2.60
N GLY A 111 -2.75 29.88 -3.00
CA GLY A 111 -2.98 30.24 -4.41
C GLY A 111 -3.71 29.18 -5.25
N GLY A 112 -4.27 28.13 -4.62
CA GLY A 112 -5.13 27.15 -5.30
C GLY A 112 -4.37 26.11 -6.14
N GLN A 113 -3.04 26.07 -6.02
CA GLN A 113 -2.20 25.07 -6.69
C GLN A 113 -2.49 23.69 -6.12
N ALA A 114 -2.76 22.71 -6.99
CA ALA A 114 -2.78 21.32 -6.58
C ALA A 114 -1.37 20.93 -6.15
N LEU A 115 -1.16 20.71 -4.85
CA LEU A 115 0.12 20.16 -4.40
C LEU A 115 0.20 18.73 -4.93
N GLN A 116 1.34 18.36 -5.50
CA GLN A 116 1.62 16.95 -5.72
C GLN A 116 1.57 16.28 -4.35
N THR A 117 0.51 15.51 -4.12
CA THR A 117 0.28 14.83 -2.86
C THR A 117 0.95 13.47 -3.00
N ASP A 118 1.89 13.19 -2.11
CA ASP A 118 2.59 11.92 -2.09
C ASP A 118 1.62 10.75 -1.90
N ALA A 119 1.99 9.56 -2.37
CA ALA A 119 1.07 8.42 -2.40
C ALA A 119 0.62 8.05 -0.98
N GLU A 120 1.57 8.00 -0.06
CA GLU A 120 1.37 7.79 1.37
C GLU A 120 0.44 8.85 1.96
N GLN A 121 0.60 10.12 1.56
CA GLN A 121 -0.24 11.21 2.03
C GLN A 121 -1.70 11.11 1.57
N ILE A 122 -1.93 10.56 0.38
CA ILE A 122 -3.30 10.28 -0.09
C ILE A 122 -3.96 9.24 0.84
N LEU A 123 -3.22 8.22 1.30
CA LEU A 123 -3.76 7.23 2.23
C LEU A 123 -3.99 7.83 3.61
N PHE A 124 -3.05 8.62 4.14
CA PHE A 124 -3.24 9.31 5.42
C PHE A 124 -4.41 10.29 5.40
N ASN A 125 -4.60 11.04 4.30
CA ASN A 125 -5.77 11.92 4.12
C ASN A 125 -7.09 11.14 4.15
N ALA A 126 -7.11 9.95 3.56
CA ALA A 126 -8.30 9.09 3.55
C ALA A 126 -8.57 8.42 4.90
N VAL A 127 -7.55 8.22 5.73
CA VAL A 127 -7.74 7.82 7.15
C VAL A 127 -8.28 9.00 7.96
N GLU A 128 -7.71 10.19 7.78
CA GLU A 128 -8.11 11.41 8.49
C GLU A 128 -9.57 11.81 8.22
N ASP A 129 -10.06 11.64 7.00
CA ASP A 129 -11.44 11.97 6.65
C ASP A 129 -12.46 10.86 6.94
N GLY A 130 -12.00 9.70 7.41
CA GLY A 130 -12.82 8.54 7.76
C GLY A 130 -13.20 7.64 6.59
N SER A 131 -12.63 7.82 5.40
CA SER A 131 -12.83 6.93 4.24
C SER A 131 -12.05 5.62 4.33
N LEU A 132 -11.06 5.54 5.22
CA LEU A 132 -10.29 4.37 5.58
C LEU A 132 -10.21 4.23 7.10
N GLU A 133 -10.11 3.00 7.58
CA GLU A 133 -9.91 2.71 9.00
C GLU A 133 -8.53 3.17 9.49
N TRP A 134 -8.46 3.54 10.77
CA TRP A 134 -7.26 4.10 11.42
C TRP A 134 -6.21 3.04 11.81
N GLU A 135 -6.41 1.77 11.46
CA GLU A 135 -5.54 0.67 11.86
C GLU A 135 -5.02 -0.12 10.67
N GLY A 136 -3.70 -0.35 10.64
CA GLY A 136 -3.08 -1.27 9.70
C GLY A 136 -1.66 -0.90 9.28
N THR A 137 -1.28 -1.31 8.07
CA THR A 137 0.08 -1.18 7.54
C THR A 137 0.05 -0.47 6.19
N VAL A 138 0.98 0.45 5.98
CA VAL A 138 1.22 1.12 4.69
C VAL A 138 2.68 0.91 4.28
N VAL A 139 2.91 0.57 3.02
CA VAL A 139 4.25 0.40 2.44
C VAL A 139 4.35 1.12 1.11
N ALA A 140 5.41 1.90 0.93
CA ALA A 140 5.64 2.64 -0.31
C ALA A 140 6.62 1.93 -1.24
N SER A 141 6.46 2.11 -2.55
CA SER A 141 7.36 1.57 -3.59
C SER A 141 8.76 2.20 -3.60
N ARG A 142 8.96 3.27 -2.82
CA ARG A 142 10.15 4.10 -2.67
C ARG A 142 10.22 4.59 -1.22
N PRO A 143 11.35 5.15 -0.75
CA PRO A 143 11.39 5.80 0.55
C PRO A 143 10.28 6.84 0.67
N ALA A 144 9.67 6.93 1.86
CA ALA A 144 8.55 7.81 2.10
C ALA A 144 8.94 9.27 1.85
N CYS A 145 7.95 10.13 1.61
CA CYS A 145 8.24 11.52 1.31
C CYS A 145 9.01 12.20 2.46
N GLY A 146 10.19 12.73 2.14
CA GLY A 146 11.10 13.31 3.13
C GLY A 146 10.66 14.69 3.68
N PRO A 147 11.42 15.23 4.65
CA PRO A 147 11.11 16.48 5.34
C PRO A 147 11.09 17.72 4.43
N GLU A 148 11.80 17.68 3.29
CA GLU A 148 11.74 18.74 2.27
C GLU A 148 10.45 18.74 1.44
N ARG A 149 9.62 17.71 1.61
CA ARG A 149 8.32 17.54 0.95
C ARG A 149 7.21 17.62 1.99
N GLN A 150 6.36 16.58 2.08
CA GLN A 150 5.25 16.55 3.03
C GLN A 150 5.58 15.77 4.32
N ASN A 151 6.83 15.32 4.49
CA ASN A 151 7.31 14.59 5.67
C ASN A 151 6.39 13.44 6.13
N CYS A 152 6.21 12.46 5.24
CA CYS A 152 5.30 11.33 5.44
C CYS A 152 5.66 10.49 6.68
N ALA A 153 6.96 10.36 6.97
CA ALA A 153 7.43 9.64 8.15
C ALA A 153 7.00 10.33 9.45
N ALA A 154 7.17 11.66 9.55
CA ALA A 154 6.70 12.40 10.73
C ALA A 154 5.17 12.44 10.81
N ARG A 155 4.47 12.48 9.67
CA ARG A 155 3.00 12.45 9.69
C ARG A 155 2.46 11.10 10.17
N ALA A 156 3.16 10.00 9.92
CA ALA A 156 2.76 8.70 10.46
C ALA A 156 2.67 8.70 12.00
N ASP A 157 3.43 9.56 12.69
CA ASP A 157 3.34 9.72 14.15
C ASP A 157 1.98 10.24 14.62
N ASP A 158 1.23 10.95 13.77
CA ASP A 158 -0.12 11.42 14.05
C ASP A 158 -1.16 10.27 13.98
N PHE A 159 -0.78 9.11 13.40
CA PHE A 159 -1.65 7.95 13.19
C PHE A 159 -1.06 6.71 13.90
N PRO A 160 -1.13 6.61 15.25
CA PRO A 160 -0.48 5.53 16.00
C PRO A 160 -1.00 4.11 15.71
N GLY A 161 -2.17 3.98 15.06
CA GLY A 161 -2.71 2.71 14.59
C GLY A 161 -2.20 2.27 13.21
N VAL A 162 -1.55 3.18 12.46
CA VAL A 162 -1.02 2.91 11.12
C VAL A 162 0.50 2.80 11.17
N GLN A 163 1.03 1.67 10.75
CA GLN A 163 2.47 1.45 10.63
C GLN A 163 2.93 1.79 9.21
N LEU A 164 3.86 2.71 9.07
CA LEU A 164 4.50 3.03 7.79
C LEU A 164 5.84 2.30 7.67
N PHE A 165 6.01 1.50 6.61
CA PHE A 165 7.28 0.88 6.28
C PHE A 165 7.88 1.51 5.03
N GLU A 166 9.16 1.87 5.15
CA GLU A 166 9.96 2.38 4.05
C GLU A 166 10.75 1.24 3.40
N GLN A 167 10.96 1.34 2.09
CA GLN A 167 11.87 0.45 1.38
C GLN A 167 12.64 1.19 0.29
N SER A 168 13.87 0.76 0.08
CA SER A 168 14.69 1.19 -1.05
C SER A 168 14.17 0.56 -2.34
N ARG A 169 14.05 1.37 -3.39
CA ARG A 169 13.67 0.89 -4.72
C ARG A 169 14.90 0.42 -5.49
N VAL A 170 14.82 -0.81 -6.02
CA VAL A 170 15.71 -1.30 -7.09
C VAL A 170 14.93 -1.24 -8.40
N ALA A 171 15.39 -0.39 -9.33
CA ALA A 171 14.71 -0.21 -10.60
C ALA A 171 14.80 -1.48 -11.46
N PRO A 172 13.80 -1.76 -12.33
CA PRO A 172 13.77 -3.01 -13.11
C PRO A 172 14.99 -3.27 -14.00
N TRP A 173 15.67 -2.22 -14.46
CA TRP A 173 16.87 -2.31 -15.31
C TRP A 173 18.19 -2.45 -14.52
N ASP A 174 18.13 -2.35 -13.19
CA ASP A 174 19.28 -2.56 -12.29
C ASP A 174 19.21 -3.96 -11.61
N ARG A 175 18.20 -4.78 -11.95
CA ARG A 175 17.99 -6.15 -11.45
C ARG A 175 18.70 -7.20 -12.31
#